data_AF-A0A9D9QID1-F1
#
_entry.id   AF-A0A9D9QID1-F1
#
_cell.length_a   1.000
_cell.length_b   1.000
_cell.length_c   1.000
_cell.angle_alpha   90.00
_cell.angle_beta   90.00
_cell.angle_gamma   90.00
#
_symmetry.space_group_name_H-M   'P 1'
#
loop_
_entity.id
_entity.type
_entity.pdbx_description
1 polymer ?
#
loop_
_entity_poly.entity_id
_entity_poly.type
_entity_poly.pdbx_seq_one_letter_code
_entity_poly.pdbx_strand_id
1 'polypeptide(L)'
;MKRWIHRLLPAGLALLLAATLQAQNVRNDFRTATDSLKVLLQERMQANVALGVNQILKRDKVLDFYFNRELGSFSWSTEDVAWLQRTLRSLFPDSYKDYSLGRIYAYRTPLEGLATPRLGNDGKPVAYELSSPEAAAQESFVRQVGGQRFRRGMSGRTLAVWQSHGRYYNEQEERWMWQRAPLHRTVEDLYTQSYVLPFLIPMLENAGAYVMTPRERDTQVMEVICDNDPAFPGARDGLLRRAGRYRETGSWSAAGEGFADAKREYAVDDNPFTMGTARQAAAVGSNVPTATARWTPDIPERGRYAVYVSYKTVPGSTGAAHYTVRHLGGTTEFSVDQRVGGGTWTYLGTFEFDAGTDGWVELDNAVPAGAQPGSGDTVTADGCKFGGGMGRIARGGQLSGLPAYTEASLYWTRWAGIDASYTEKWDGDYTKDLAGHGTWATMMKKERGVPFDLTLAVHSDAGATQNDSIVGTLAIYTLLNENSSRLPDGRSRALARSMSDLVQTQLVQDIRAGFEPEWSRRELWDRSYSESRTTPAPGMIIEMLSHQNFADMKYGLDPTFRFAVSRAIYKGLLKFMSNMYEVPYEVQPLPVRTFSVRFATGADGRPDRSRAVLQWRQTPDPLEPTATAKGFIL
;
A
#
# COMPACT_ATOMS: atom_id res chain seq x y z
N MET A 1 -58.73 9.10 33.99
CA MET A 1 -59.20 8.62 32.66
C MET A 1 -58.34 7.43 32.29
N LYS A 2 -58.84 6.20 32.51
CA LYS A 2 -59.37 5.29 31.46
C LYS A 2 -58.32 5.04 30.38
N ARG A 3 -57.62 3.90 30.46
CA ARG A 3 -57.83 2.67 29.64
C ARG A 3 -57.26 2.85 28.21
N TRP A 4 -56.66 1.79 27.64
CA TRP A 4 -56.24 1.60 26.23
C TRP A 4 -54.74 1.65 25.87
N ILE A 5 -53.83 0.83 26.43
CA ILE A 5 -52.59 0.37 25.71
C ILE A 5 -52.15 -1.06 26.10
N HIS A 6 -53.08 -2.03 26.18
CA HIS A 6 -52.70 -3.44 26.36
C HIS A 6 -53.53 -4.38 25.48
N ARG A 7 -53.46 -4.22 24.14
CA ARG A 7 -54.03 -5.21 23.19
C ARG A 7 -53.30 -5.35 21.85
N LEU A 8 -52.02 -4.97 21.73
CA LEU A 8 -51.26 -5.14 20.47
C LEU A 8 -50.00 -6.02 20.56
N LEU A 9 -49.59 -6.48 21.75
CA LEU A 9 -48.39 -7.30 21.90
C LEU A 9 -48.52 -8.81 21.56
N PRO A 10 -49.66 -9.53 21.71
CA PRO A 10 -49.68 -10.97 21.42
C PRO A 10 -49.77 -11.28 19.91
N ALA A 11 -50.35 -10.39 19.10
CA ALA A 11 -50.46 -10.58 17.66
C ALA A 11 -49.10 -10.43 16.96
N GLY A 12 -48.29 -9.44 17.35
CA GLY A 12 -46.95 -9.24 16.80
C GLY A 12 -45.99 -10.39 17.15
N LEU A 13 -46.07 -10.91 18.37
CA LEU A 13 -45.25 -12.05 18.80
C LEU A 13 -45.68 -13.36 18.10
N ALA A 14 -46.98 -13.60 17.93
CA ALA A 14 -47.50 -14.76 17.21
C ALA A 14 -47.21 -14.70 15.70
N LEU A 15 -47.26 -13.51 15.07
CA LEU A 15 -46.86 -13.30 13.68
C LEU A 15 -45.35 -13.51 13.48
N LEU A 16 -44.52 -13.06 14.42
CA LEU A 16 -43.08 -13.33 14.41
C LEU A 16 -42.78 -14.81 14.58
N LEU A 17 -43.46 -15.51 15.51
CA LEU A 17 -43.34 -16.95 15.71
C LEU A 17 -43.84 -17.77 14.52
N ALA A 18 -44.95 -17.38 13.89
CA ALA A 18 -45.49 -18.04 12.71
C ALA A 18 -44.56 -17.84 11.49
N ALA A 19 -44.03 -16.64 11.30
CA ALA A 19 -43.06 -16.35 10.24
C ALA A 19 -41.74 -17.11 10.44
N THR A 20 -41.25 -17.26 11.68
CA THR A 20 -40.05 -18.05 11.98
C THR A 20 -40.28 -19.55 11.77
N LEU A 21 -41.42 -20.09 12.23
CA LEU A 21 -41.81 -21.49 12.00
C LEU A 21 -41.96 -21.80 10.50
N GLN A 22 -42.60 -20.91 9.74
CA GLN A 22 -42.76 -21.08 8.30
C GLN A 22 -41.41 -21.00 7.56
N ALA A 23 -40.52 -20.08 7.94
CA ALA A 23 -39.16 -20.00 7.39
C ALA A 23 -38.32 -21.23 7.75
N GLN A 24 -38.50 -21.81 8.93
CA GLN A 24 -37.80 -23.02 9.38
C GLN A 24 -38.27 -24.27 8.63
N ASN A 25 -39.58 -24.37 8.33
CA ASN A 25 -40.13 -25.44 7.50
C ASN A 25 -39.61 -25.38 6.06
N VAL A 26 -39.63 -24.20 5.42
CA VAL A 26 -39.09 -24.05 4.05
C VAL A 26 -37.60 -24.39 4.01
N ARG A 27 -36.81 -23.96 5.01
CA ARG A 27 -35.39 -24.29 5.08
C ARG A 27 -35.13 -25.80 5.12
N ASN A 28 -35.93 -26.55 5.87
CA ASN A 28 -35.79 -28.01 5.96
C ASN A 28 -36.08 -28.70 4.63
N ASP A 29 -37.10 -28.24 3.89
CA ASP A 29 -37.44 -28.77 2.57
C ASP A 29 -36.29 -28.62 1.55
N PHE A 30 -35.44 -27.60 1.75
CA PHE A 30 -34.30 -27.30 0.88
C PHE A 30 -32.98 -27.94 1.30
N ARG A 31 -32.93 -28.76 2.37
CA ARG A 31 -31.66 -29.29 2.90
C ARG A 31 -30.80 -29.99 1.84
N THR A 32 -31.39 -30.94 1.11
CA THR A 32 -30.69 -31.70 0.04
C THR A 32 -30.19 -30.79 -1.09
N ALA A 33 -31.00 -29.80 -1.47
CA ALA A 33 -30.64 -28.81 -2.49
C ALA A 33 -29.45 -27.96 -2.02
N THR A 34 -29.46 -27.52 -0.75
CA THR A 34 -28.39 -26.71 -0.18
C THR A 34 -27.09 -27.50 0.04
N ASP A 35 -27.18 -28.78 0.39
CA ASP A 35 -26.02 -29.67 0.51
C ASP A 35 -25.36 -29.90 -0.86
N SER A 36 -26.17 -30.14 -1.89
CA SER A 36 -25.69 -30.29 -3.27
C SER A 36 -25.05 -28.99 -3.79
N LEU A 37 -25.71 -27.85 -3.54
CA LEU A 37 -25.20 -26.54 -3.92
C LEU A 37 -23.84 -26.25 -3.29
N LYS A 38 -23.64 -26.64 -2.01
CA LYS A 38 -22.38 -26.45 -1.31
C LYS A 38 -21.23 -27.17 -2.01
N VAL A 39 -21.42 -28.44 -2.39
CA VAL A 39 -20.40 -29.21 -3.11
C VAL A 39 -20.07 -28.55 -4.46
N LEU A 40 -21.10 -28.24 -5.26
CA LEU A 40 -20.92 -27.60 -6.57
C LEU A 40 -20.22 -26.24 -6.46
N LEU A 41 -20.52 -25.47 -5.41
CA LEU A 41 -19.89 -24.19 -5.18
C LEU A 41 -18.43 -24.35 -4.78
N GLN A 42 -18.12 -25.28 -3.88
CA GLN A 42 -16.74 -25.54 -3.47
C GLN A 42 -15.86 -26.01 -4.64
N GLU A 43 -16.40 -26.89 -5.49
CA GLU A 43 -15.73 -27.33 -6.72
C GLU A 43 -15.49 -26.19 -7.71
N ARG A 44 -16.52 -25.38 -7.99
CA ARG A 44 -16.42 -24.27 -8.95
C ARG A 44 -15.47 -23.18 -8.47
N MET A 45 -15.55 -22.81 -7.20
CA MET A 45 -14.81 -21.68 -6.65
C MET A 45 -13.40 -22.06 -6.17
N GLN A 46 -13.10 -23.36 -6.11
CA GLN A 46 -11.84 -23.91 -5.60
C GLN A 46 -11.47 -23.34 -4.22
N ALA A 47 -12.47 -23.20 -3.36
CA ALA A 47 -12.33 -22.64 -2.01
C ALA A 47 -13.23 -23.43 -1.05
N ASN A 48 -12.65 -23.86 0.08
CA ASN A 48 -13.35 -24.64 1.08
C ASN A 48 -13.86 -23.74 2.20
N VAL A 49 -15.09 -23.22 2.05
CA VAL A 49 -15.72 -22.36 3.07
C VAL A 49 -16.90 -23.08 3.73
N ALA A 50 -17.10 -22.85 5.03
CA ALA A 50 -18.18 -23.41 5.82
C ALA A 50 -19.55 -22.78 5.48
N LEU A 51 -20.02 -23.01 4.25
CA LEU A 51 -21.29 -22.48 3.75
C LEU A 51 -22.49 -23.06 4.51
N GLY A 52 -23.45 -22.20 4.83
CA GLY A 52 -24.74 -22.59 5.37
C GLY A 52 -25.86 -21.64 4.97
N VAL A 53 -27.07 -22.15 4.81
CA VAL A 53 -28.29 -21.34 4.65
C VAL A 53 -28.86 -21.05 6.03
N ASN A 54 -28.97 -19.78 6.40
CA ASN A 54 -29.56 -19.34 7.66
C ASN A 54 -31.09 -19.29 7.57
N GLN A 55 -31.62 -18.77 6.47
CA GLN A 55 -33.06 -18.54 6.30
C GLN A 55 -33.46 -18.59 4.83
N ILE A 56 -34.68 -19.08 4.56
CA ILE A 56 -35.34 -18.94 3.26
C ILE A 56 -36.66 -18.20 3.53
N LEU A 57 -36.82 -17.03 2.92
CA LEU A 57 -38.03 -16.22 3.03
C LEU A 57 -38.92 -16.47 1.82
N LYS A 58 -40.17 -16.84 2.08
CA LYS A 58 -41.20 -17.05 1.07
C LYS A 58 -42.10 -15.83 0.98
N ARG A 59 -42.23 -15.23 -0.22
CA ARG A 59 -43.09 -14.07 -0.52
C ARG A 59 -43.78 -14.27 -1.86
N ASP A 60 -45.10 -14.42 -1.91
CA ASP A 60 -45.89 -14.48 -3.15
C ASP A 60 -45.28 -15.31 -4.30
N LYS A 61 -44.99 -16.58 -4.02
CA LYS A 61 -44.30 -17.54 -4.92
C LYS A 61 -42.85 -17.18 -5.29
N VAL A 62 -42.21 -16.27 -4.56
CA VAL A 62 -40.78 -15.95 -4.64
C VAL A 62 -40.08 -16.48 -3.39
N LEU A 63 -38.87 -17.03 -3.55
CA LEU A 63 -38.01 -17.47 -2.45
C LEU A 63 -36.72 -16.65 -2.39
N ASP A 64 -36.51 -15.88 -1.33
CA ASP A 64 -35.25 -15.20 -1.04
C ASP A 64 -34.37 -16.08 -0.13
N PHE A 65 -33.10 -16.22 -0.45
CA PHE A 65 -32.17 -17.08 0.28
C PHE A 65 -31.15 -16.25 1.06
N TYR A 66 -31.02 -16.52 2.36
CA TYR A 66 -30.07 -15.87 3.25
C TYR A 66 -29.05 -16.88 3.72
N PHE A 67 -27.86 -16.82 3.15
CA PHE A 67 -26.72 -17.62 3.57
C PHE A 67 -26.01 -16.97 4.76
N ASN A 68 -25.14 -17.74 5.42
CA ASN A 68 -24.17 -17.17 6.36
C ASN A 68 -23.16 -16.27 5.63
N ARG A 69 -22.32 -15.58 6.40
CA ARG A 69 -21.36 -14.60 5.86
C ARG A 69 -20.36 -15.22 4.88
N GLU A 70 -20.12 -16.53 5.02
CA GLU A 70 -19.16 -17.28 4.22
C GLU A 70 -19.47 -17.34 2.73
N LEU A 71 -20.73 -17.17 2.32
CA LEU A 71 -21.05 -16.99 0.90
C LEU A 71 -20.35 -15.75 0.32
N GLY A 72 -20.16 -14.70 1.12
CA GLY A 72 -19.51 -13.47 0.69
C GLY A 72 -18.00 -13.59 0.52
N SER A 73 -17.40 -14.64 1.09
CA SER A 73 -15.96 -14.92 1.08
C SER A 73 -15.45 -15.44 -0.28
N PHE A 74 -16.33 -15.83 -1.21
CA PHE A 74 -15.95 -16.28 -2.53
C PHE A 74 -15.67 -15.12 -3.51
N SER A 75 -14.83 -15.37 -4.51
CA SER A 75 -14.58 -14.46 -5.64
C SER A 75 -15.76 -14.47 -6.61
N TRP A 76 -16.66 -13.49 -6.55
CA TRP A 76 -17.84 -13.46 -7.40
C TRP A 76 -17.62 -12.62 -8.65
N SER A 77 -17.79 -13.19 -9.84
CA SER A 77 -18.07 -12.41 -11.04
C SER A 77 -19.57 -12.40 -11.37
N THR A 78 -20.02 -11.48 -12.23
CA THR A 78 -21.42 -11.45 -12.71
C THR A 78 -21.87 -12.79 -13.29
N GLU A 79 -20.97 -13.50 -13.97
CA GLU A 79 -21.23 -14.83 -14.52
C GLU A 79 -21.40 -15.90 -13.44
N ASP A 80 -20.61 -15.81 -12.35
CA ASP A 80 -20.70 -16.75 -11.23
C ASP A 80 -21.96 -16.51 -10.40
N VAL A 81 -22.37 -15.25 -10.23
CA VAL A 81 -23.67 -14.91 -9.63
C VAL A 81 -24.81 -15.50 -10.47
N ALA A 82 -24.78 -15.30 -11.78
CA ALA A 82 -25.79 -15.84 -12.68
C ALA A 82 -25.79 -17.38 -12.72
N TRP A 83 -24.62 -18.00 -12.65
CA TRP A 83 -24.48 -19.45 -12.51
C TRP A 83 -25.09 -19.95 -11.20
N LEU A 84 -24.82 -19.28 -10.07
CA LEU A 84 -25.36 -19.68 -8.77
C LEU A 84 -26.88 -19.58 -8.77
N GLN A 85 -27.43 -18.49 -9.31
CA GLN A 85 -28.87 -18.28 -9.42
C GLN A 85 -29.53 -19.40 -10.25
N ARG A 86 -28.97 -19.74 -11.42
CA ARG A 86 -29.49 -20.84 -12.24
C ARG A 86 -29.37 -22.20 -11.56
N THR A 87 -28.24 -22.49 -10.93
CA THR A 87 -27.95 -23.76 -10.26
C THR A 87 -28.84 -23.94 -9.04
N LEU A 88 -28.99 -22.92 -8.21
CA LEU A 88 -29.91 -22.97 -7.07
C LEU A 88 -31.35 -23.15 -7.56
N ARG A 89 -31.77 -22.44 -8.63
CA ARG A 89 -33.12 -22.61 -9.19
C ARG A 89 -33.38 -24.01 -9.72
N SER A 90 -32.40 -24.67 -10.33
CA SER A 90 -32.53 -26.04 -10.83
C SER A 90 -32.60 -27.07 -9.71
N LEU A 91 -32.10 -26.73 -8.52
CA LEU A 91 -32.14 -27.60 -7.33
C LEU A 91 -33.42 -27.42 -6.50
N PHE A 92 -34.39 -26.62 -6.94
CA PHE A 92 -35.65 -26.45 -6.21
C PHE A 92 -36.40 -27.80 -6.09
N PRO A 93 -36.84 -28.19 -4.88
CA PRO A 93 -37.68 -29.37 -4.71
C PRO A 93 -39.00 -29.26 -5.49
N ASP A 94 -39.60 -30.39 -5.84
CA ASP A 94 -40.85 -30.44 -6.62
C ASP A 94 -41.99 -29.62 -6.00
N SER A 95 -42.06 -29.57 -4.67
CA SER A 95 -43.04 -28.77 -3.91
C SER A 95 -42.91 -27.26 -4.14
N TYR A 96 -41.77 -26.80 -4.65
CA TYR A 96 -41.46 -25.41 -4.97
C TYR A 96 -41.20 -25.17 -6.46
N LYS A 97 -41.56 -26.11 -7.35
CA LYS A 97 -41.30 -25.99 -8.80
C LYS A 97 -41.94 -24.75 -9.44
N ASP A 98 -43.08 -24.28 -8.93
CA ASP A 98 -43.80 -23.11 -9.43
C ASP A 98 -43.34 -21.80 -8.77
N TYR A 99 -42.33 -21.85 -7.89
CA TYR A 99 -41.74 -20.68 -7.26
C TYR A 99 -40.62 -20.12 -8.13
N SER A 100 -40.45 -18.80 -8.10
CA SER A 100 -39.28 -18.12 -8.64
C SER A 100 -38.21 -17.94 -7.57
N LEU A 101 -36.96 -17.89 -8.02
CA LEU A 101 -35.85 -17.47 -7.18
C LEU A 101 -35.87 -15.95 -7.04
N GLY A 102 -35.87 -15.47 -5.80
CA GLY A 102 -35.69 -14.06 -5.45
C GLY A 102 -34.22 -13.69 -5.31
N ARG A 103 -33.90 -12.85 -4.32
CA ARG A 103 -32.52 -12.44 -4.05
C ARG A 103 -31.77 -13.47 -3.22
N ILE A 104 -30.47 -13.58 -3.50
CA ILE A 104 -29.53 -14.34 -2.68
C ILE A 104 -28.72 -13.34 -1.85
N TYR A 105 -28.63 -13.58 -0.55
CA TYR A 105 -27.88 -12.75 0.38
C TYR A 105 -26.75 -13.54 1.02
N ALA A 106 -25.56 -12.93 1.04
CA ALA A 106 -24.49 -13.30 1.95
C ALA A 106 -24.70 -12.53 3.26
N TYR A 107 -25.28 -13.19 4.25
CA TYR A 107 -25.76 -12.56 5.49
C TYR A 107 -26.77 -11.43 5.24
N ARG A 108 -26.31 -10.18 5.11
CA ARG A 108 -27.16 -8.99 4.85
C ARG A 108 -26.88 -8.33 3.50
N THR A 109 -25.88 -8.79 2.77
CA THR A 109 -25.44 -8.17 1.52
C THR A 109 -26.00 -8.94 0.33
N PRO A 110 -26.73 -8.30 -0.60
CA PRO A 110 -27.13 -8.93 -1.86
C PRO A 110 -25.90 -9.44 -2.62
N LEU A 111 -26.00 -10.66 -3.14
CA LEU A 111 -24.88 -11.32 -3.81
C LEU A 111 -24.40 -10.55 -5.04
N GLU A 112 -25.31 -9.92 -5.78
CA GLU A 112 -25.00 -9.10 -6.95
C GLU A 112 -24.07 -7.93 -6.59
N GLY A 113 -24.23 -7.36 -5.39
CA GLY A 113 -23.38 -6.28 -4.88
C GLY A 113 -21.99 -6.73 -4.44
N LEU A 114 -21.70 -8.03 -4.46
CA LEU A 114 -20.38 -8.60 -4.22
C LEU A 114 -19.63 -8.93 -5.50
N ALA A 115 -20.25 -8.79 -6.67
CA ALA A 115 -19.57 -9.10 -7.93
C ALA A 115 -18.44 -8.10 -8.23
N THR A 116 -17.34 -8.63 -8.74
CA THR A 116 -16.12 -7.90 -9.13
C THR A 116 -15.77 -8.22 -10.58
N PRO A 117 -15.00 -7.35 -11.25
CA PRO A 117 -14.47 -7.66 -12.56
C PRO A 117 -13.59 -8.91 -12.52
N ARG A 118 -13.65 -9.73 -13.56
CA ARG A 118 -12.71 -10.85 -13.70
C ARG A 118 -11.31 -10.33 -14.00
N LEU A 119 -10.32 -11.05 -13.49
CA LEU A 119 -8.94 -10.82 -13.84
C LEU A 119 -8.70 -11.16 -15.32
N GLY A 120 -8.16 -10.21 -16.08
CA GLY A 120 -7.71 -10.41 -17.46
C GLY A 120 -6.20 -10.15 -17.59
N ASN A 121 -5.59 -10.68 -18.65
CA ASN A 121 -4.15 -10.53 -18.98
C ASN A 121 -3.96 -9.94 -20.40
N ASP A 122 -4.94 -9.22 -20.93
CA ASP A 122 -4.98 -8.70 -22.31
C ASP A 122 -4.65 -7.20 -22.42
N GLY A 123 -4.31 -6.57 -21.29
CA GLY A 123 -3.98 -5.14 -21.22
C GLY A 123 -5.18 -4.20 -21.29
N LYS A 124 -6.41 -4.71 -21.22
CA LYS A 124 -7.63 -3.91 -21.30
C LYS A 124 -8.33 -3.80 -19.95
N PRO A 125 -8.95 -2.65 -19.64
CA PRO A 125 -9.81 -2.53 -18.48
C PRO A 125 -11.11 -3.31 -18.72
N VAL A 126 -11.69 -3.81 -17.63
CA VAL A 126 -13.05 -4.33 -17.59
C VAL A 126 -13.93 -3.27 -16.93
N ALA A 127 -14.87 -2.71 -17.69
CA ALA A 127 -15.79 -1.70 -17.20
C ALA A 127 -16.53 -2.20 -15.95
N TYR A 128 -16.60 -1.34 -14.94
CA TYR A 128 -17.13 -1.66 -13.63
C TYR A 128 -17.97 -0.51 -13.09
N GLU A 129 -19.06 -0.80 -12.37
CA GLU A 129 -19.99 0.22 -11.87
C GLU A 129 -19.29 1.24 -10.94
N LEU A 130 -18.22 0.83 -10.25
CA LEU A 130 -17.49 1.70 -9.32
C LEU A 130 -16.30 2.43 -9.98
N SER A 131 -16.16 2.36 -11.30
CA SER A 131 -15.08 3.06 -12.01
C SER A 131 -15.22 4.58 -11.85
N SER A 132 -14.10 5.29 -11.98
CA SER A 132 -14.01 6.75 -11.86
C SER A 132 -12.99 7.29 -12.87
N PRO A 133 -13.31 7.27 -14.19
CA PRO A 133 -12.38 7.67 -15.24
C PRO A 133 -11.89 9.11 -15.11
N GLU A 134 -12.67 10.02 -14.51
CA GLU A 134 -12.28 11.42 -14.35
C GLU A 134 -11.05 11.59 -13.43
N ALA A 135 -10.86 10.68 -12.47
CA ALA A 135 -9.70 10.66 -11.58
C ALA A 135 -8.41 10.14 -12.27
N ALA A 136 -8.49 9.70 -13.53
CA ALA A 136 -7.32 9.29 -14.31
C ALA A 136 -6.37 10.47 -14.64
N ALA A 137 -6.84 11.71 -14.63
CA ALA A 137 -6.05 12.89 -15.02
C ALA A 137 -5.04 13.37 -13.95
N GLN A 138 -4.97 12.70 -12.79
CA GLN A 138 -4.09 13.09 -11.69
C GLN A 138 -2.60 12.91 -12.02
N GLU A 139 -1.80 13.89 -11.59
CA GLU A 139 -0.34 13.87 -11.67
C GLU A 139 0.26 13.59 -10.29
N SER A 140 1.42 12.92 -10.27
CA SER A 140 2.18 12.71 -9.03
C SER A 140 2.65 14.06 -8.49
N PHE A 141 2.68 14.21 -7.17
CA PHE A 141 3.19 15.41 -6.51
C PHE A 141 4.73 15.44 -6.44
N VAL A 142 5.40 14.31 -6.73
CA VAL A 142 6.86 14.25 -6.95
C VAL A 142 7.11 13.62 -8.32
N ARG A 143 7.91 14.28 -9.15
CA ARG A 143 8.25 13.82 -10.51
C ARG A 143 9.72 14.06 -10.80
N GLN A 144 10.41 13.05 -11.33
CA GLN A 144 11.74 13.25 -11.89
C GLN A 144 11.63 14.07 -13.19
N VAL A 145 12.39 15.17 -13.29
CA VAL A 145 12.49 15.98 -14.50
C VAL A 145 13.17 15.15 -15.59
N GLY A 146 12.58 15.12 -16.79
CA GLY A 146 13.06 14.27 -17.89
C GLY A 146 12.79 12.77 -17.71
N GLY A 147 12.17 12.34 -16.61
CA GLY A 147 11.81 10.95 -16.36
C GLY A 147 10.76 10.40 -17.33
N GLN A 148 10.79 9.09 -17.58
CA GLN A 148 9.80 8.43 -18.44
C GLN A 148 8.42 8.39 -17.78
N ARG A 149 7.37 8.57 -18.61
CA ARG A 149 5.97 8.41 -18.20
C ARG A 149 5.39 7.10 -18.74
N PHE A 150 5.01 6.22 -17.84
CA PHE A 150 4.37 4.94 -18.12
C PHE A 150 2.85 5.10 -18.03
N ARG A 151 2.23 5.66 -19.08
CA ARG A 151 0.77 5.91 -19.13
C ARG A 151 -0.10 4.65 -19.05
N ARG A 152 0.46 3.51 -19.46
CA ARG A 152 -0.15 2.17 -19.29
C ARG A 152 0.38 1.45 -18.03
N GLY A 153 1.26 2.10 -17.27
CA GLY A 153 1.70 1.66 -15.95
C GLY A 153 0.93 2.41 -14.86
N MET A 154 1.67 2.92 -13.88
CA MET A 154 1.17 3.62 -12.70
C MET A 154 1.63 5.10 -12.64
N SER A 155 2.06 5.69 -13.76
CA SER A 155 2.41 7.11 -13.77
C SER A 155 1.24 7.99 -13.30
N GLY A 156 1.56 8.92 -12.39
CA GLY A 156 0.59 9.84 -11.79
C GLY A 156 -0.10 9.30 -10.53
N ARG A 157 0.13 8.03 -10.17
CA ARG A 157 -0.50 7.38 -9.01
C ARG A 157 0.32 7.54 -7.75
N THR A 158 -0.36 7.78 -6.63
CA THR A 158 0.21 7.84 -5.29
C THR A 158 -0.36 6.71 -4.43
N LEU A 159 0.50 5.83 -3.93
CA LEU A 159 0.10 4.64 -3.19
C LEU A 159 0.62 4.72 -1.76
N ALA A 160 -0.18 4.28 -0.79
CA ALA A 160 0.33 3.98 0.55
C ALA A 160 0.52 2.46 0.68
N VAL A 161 1.75 2.02 0.92
CA VAL A 161 2.08 0.59 1.03
C VAL A 161 2.92 0.36 2.27
N TRP A 162 2.59 -0.66 3.05
CA TRP A 162 3.36 -1.03 4.22
C TRP A 162 3.47 -2.54 4.40
N GLN A 163 4.64 -2.94 4.88
CA GLN A 163 4.85 -4.24 5.51
C GLN A 163 4.11 -4.30 6.86
N SER A 164 4.03 -5.48 7.45
CA SER A 164 3.34 -5.74 8.73
C SER A 164 4.05 -5.06 9.93
N HIS A 165 4.01 -5.69 11.09
CA HIS A 165 4.46 -5.19 12.38
C HIS A 165 5.94 -4.79 12.40
N GLY A 166 6.34 -3.99 13.38
CA GLY A 166 7.75 -3.73 13.66
C GLY A 166 8.11 -3.89 15.14
N ARG A 167 9.39 -3.72 15.45
CA ARG A 167 9.87 -3.73 16.83
C ARG A 167 9.15 -2.67 17.64
N TYR A 168 8.56 -3.03 18.78
CA TYR A 168 7.83 -2.11 19.65
C TYR A 168 8.21 -2.25 21.11
N TYR A 169 7.93 -1.21 21.90
CA TYR A 169 8.12 -1.23 23.35
C TYR A 169 6.85 -1.74 24.04
N ASN A 170 6.98 -2.83 24.78
CA ASN A 170 5.91 -3.33 25.63
C ASN A 170 6.04 -2.71 27.03
N GLU A 171 5.06 -1.89 27.41
CA GLU A 171 5.05 -1.21 28.70
C GLU A 171 4.84 -2.17 29.89
N GLN A 172 4.05 -3.23 29.71
CA GLN A 172 3.79 -4.21 30.78
C GLN A 172 5.04 -5.05 31.09
N GLU A 173 5.83 -5.33 30.06
CA GLU A 173 7.07 -6.12 30.14
C GLU A 173 8.33 -5.25 30.29
N GLU A 174 8.17 -3.93 30.28
CA GLU A 174 9.22 -2.90 30.33
C GLU A 174 10.40 -3.17 29.38
N ARG A 175 10.10 -3.64 28.16
CA ARG A 175 11.12 -4.01 27.18
C ARG A 175 10.68 -3.81 25.74
N TRP A 176 11.66 -3.54 24.89
CA TRP A 176 11.50 -3.71 23.45
C TRP A 176 11.27 -5.19 23.13
N MET A 177 10.30 -5.50 22.28
CA MET A 177 9.99 -6.85 21.81
C MET A 177 9.48 -6.87 20.35
N TRP A 178 9.55 -8.04 19.73
CA TRP A 178 8.85 -8.33 18.47
C TRP A 178 7.45 -8.81 18.84
N GLN A 179 6.46 -8.56 17.98
CA GLN A 179 5.13 -9.11 18.19
C GLN A 179 5.14 -10.63 18.01
N ARG A 180 5.78 -11.15 16.96
CA ARG A 180 5.84 -12.60 16.73
C ARG A 180 7.10 -13.23 17.27
N ALA A 181 6.95 -14.47 17.71
CA ALA A 181 8.08 -15.31 18.10
C ALA A 181 8.95 -15.63 16.86
N PRO A 182 10.28 -15.78 17.02
CA PRO A 182 11.13 -16.28 15.95
C PRO A 182 10.74 -17.71 15.57
N LEU A 183 10.38 -17.92 14.30
CA LEU A 183 9.98 -19.22 13.74
C LEU A 183 10.63 -19.42 12.38
N HIS A 184 11.04 -20.66 12.08
CA HIS A 184 11.67 -21.03 10.81
C HIS A 184 12.83 -20.11 10.38
N ARG A 185 13.63 -19.64 11.34
CA ARG A 185 14.75 -18.68 11.16
C ARG A 185 14.31 -17.28 10.67
N THR A 186 13.06 -16.91 10.90
CA THR A 186 12.50 -15.59 10.59
C THR A 186 11.74 -15.03 11.78
N VAL A 187 11.43 -13.73 11.73
CA VAL A 187 10.44 -13.07 12.59
C VAL A 187 9.48 -12.37 11.62
N GLU A 188 8.18 -12.60 11.80
CA GLU A 188 7.11 -12.06 10.95
C GLU A 188 7.28 -10.55 10.72
N ASP A 189 7.54 -9.81 11.81
CA ASP A 189 7.70 -8.36 11.88
C ASP A 189 8.78 -7.82 10.89
N LEU A 190 9.73 -8.67 10.49
CA LEU A 190 10.75 -8.34 9.49
C LEU A 190 10.57 -9.13 8.18
N TYR A 191 9.81 -10.20 8.21
CA TYR A 191 9.68 -11.13 7.11
C TYR A 191 8.91 -10.54 5.93
N THR A 192 7.76 -9.91 6.19
CA THR A 192 6.95 -9.25 5.15
C THR A 192 7.70 -8.09 4.50
N GLN A 193 8.56 -7.40 5.26
CA GLN A 193 9.46 -6.38 4.74
C GLN A 193 10.38 -6.90 3.63
N SER A 194 10.79 -8.18 3.68
CA SER A 194 11.63 -8.81 2.66
C SER A 194 10.92 -9.03 1.31
N TYR A 195 9.60 -8.84 1.26
CA TYR A 195 8.80 -8.76 0.03
C TYR A 195 8.59 -7.31 -0.41
N VAL A 196 8.28 -6.45 0.56
CA VAL A 196 7.83 -5.07 0.30
C VAL A 196 8.97 -4.16 -0.17
N LEU A 197 10.05 -4.06 0.62
CA LEU A 197 11.13 -3.10 0.34
C LEU A 197 11.99 -3.46 -0.87
N PRO A 198 12.48 -4.71 -1.04
CA PRO A 198 13.38 -5.02 -2.15
C PRO A 198 12.67 -5.31 -3.48
N PHE A 199 11.37 -5.65 -3.46
CA PHE A 199 10.65 -6.07 -4.67
C PHE A 199 9.40 -5.25 -4.95
N LEU A 200 8.41 -5.23 -4.06
CA LEU A 200 7.10 -4.64 -4.37
C LEU A 200 7.17 -3.13 -4.59
N ILE A 201 7.75 -2.37 -3.66
CA ILE A 201 7.88 -0.91 -3.79
C ILE A 201 8.66 -0.55 -5.07
N PRO A 202 9.85 -1.13 -5.33
CA PRO A 202 10.57 -0.88 -6.57
C PRO A 202 9.76 -1.21 -7.83
N MET A 203 8.98 -2.29 -7.86
CA MET A 203 8.13 -2.61 -9.02
C MET A 203 7.03 -1.56 -9.24
N LEU A 204 6.40 -1.07 -8.18
CA LEU A 204 5.38 -0.01 -8.25
C LEU A 204 5.99 1.30 -8.74
N GLU A 205 7.14 1.70 -8.20
CA GLU A 205 7.86 2.92 -8.60
C GLU A 205 8.39 2.85 -10.02
N ASN A 206 8.93 1.70 -10.44
CA ASN A 206 9.35 1.46 -11.82
C ASN A 206 8.18 1.46 -12.81
N ALA A 207 6.97 1.13 -12.36
CA ALA A 207 5.76 1.30 -13.14
C ALA A 207 5.28 2.76 -13.17
N GLY A 208 5.89 3.66 -12.38
CA GLY A 208 5.62 5.10 -12.38
C GLY A 208 4.82 5.62 -11.18
N ALA A 209 4.49 4.77 -10.20
CA ALA A 209 3.82 5.21 -8.98
C ALA A 209 4.78 5.97 -8.06
N TYR A 210 4.24 6.86 -7.22
CA TYR A 210 4.92 7.37 -6.04
C TYR A 210 4.41 6.62 -4.80
N VAL A 211 5.31 5.98 -4.06
CA VAL A 211 4.92 5.12 -2.92
C VAL A 211 5.36 5.75 -1.61
N MET A 212 4.41 5.91 -0.69
CA MET A 212 4.66 6.33 0.69
C MET A 212 4.43 5.17 1.65
N THR A 213 5.19 5.14 2.74
CA THR A 213 5.07 4.14 3.80
C THR A 213 5.10 4.80 5.19
N PRO A 214 4.27 4.31 6.13
CA PRO A 214 4.31 4.67 7.55
C PRO A 214 5.44 3.98 8.33
N ARG A 215 6.43 3.35 7.67
CA ARG A 215 7.66 2.86 8.28
C ARG A 215 8.87 3.37 7.48
N GLU A 216 10.04 3.49 8.11
CA GLU A 216 11.26 3.84 7.37
C GLU A 216 11.54 2.75 6.31
N ARG A 217 11.80 3.18 5.08
CA ARG A 217 12.04 2.31 3.92
C ARG A 217 13.51 2.12 3.61
N ASP A 218 14.38 3.01 4.08
CA ASP A 218 15.81 2.92 3.82
C ASP A 218 16.49 2.01 4.83
N THR A 219 17.18 0.98 4.31
CA THR A 219 17.93 0.03 5.11
C THR A 219 19.32 0.53 5.49
N GLN A 220 19.73 1.70 4.98
CA GLN A 220 20.96 2.38 5.36
C GLN A 220 20.91 2.81 6.84
N VAL A 221 21.85 2.32 7.63
CA VAL A 221 21.93 2.55 9.08
C VAL A 221 22.56 3.90 9.45
N MET A 222 23.27 4.52 8.51
CA MET A 222 23.78 5.87 8.66
C MET A 222 22.70 6.89 8.29
N GLU A 223 22.66 8.02 9.00
CA GLU A 223 21.76 9.13 8.70
C GLU A 223 22.51 10.45 8.82
N VAL A 224 22.28 11.36 7.86
CA VAL A 224 22.76 12.74 7.91
C VAL A 224 21.56 13.67 7.74
N ILE A 225 21.40 14.59 8.69
CA ILE A 225 20.37 15.62 8.67
C ILE A 225 21.03 16.96 8.38
N CYS A 226 20.60 17.61 7.31
CA CYS A 226 21.00 18.96 6.94
C CYS A 226 19.80 19.87 7.15
N ASP A 227 19.96 20.96 7.87
CA ASP A 227 18.85 21.82 8.24
C ASP A 227 19.31 23.27 8.50
N ASN A 228 18.40 24.24 8.38
CA ASN A 228 18.72 25.63 8.69
C ASN A 228 18.77 25.90 10.20
N ASP A 229 18.08 25.09 10.99
CA ASP A 229 18.12 25.15 12.44
C ASP A 229 19.33 24.42 13.02
N PRO A 230 19.89 24.89 14.16
CA PRO A 230 20.97 24.18 14.82
C PRO A 230 20.52 22.80 15.29
N ALA A 231 21.29 21.79 14.90
CA ALA A 231 21.09 20.43 15.36
C ALA A 231 21.49 20.29 16.85
N PHE A 232 20.99 19.28 17.56
CA PHE A 232 21.27 19.06 18.99
C PHE A 232 22.79 19.02 19.26
N PRO A 233 23.24 19.61 20.38
CA PRO A 233 24.66 19.74 20.69
C PRO A 233 25.28 18.42 21.19
N GLY A 234 26.61 18.34 21.15
CA GLY A 234 27.39 17.21 21.65
C GLY A 234 27.91 16.27 20.57
N ALA A 235 28.66 15.25 20.99
CA ALA A 235 29.31 14.30 20.08
C ALA A 235 28.28 13.39 19.37
N ARG A 236 28.52 13.17 18.07
CA ARG A 236 27.70 12.39 17.14
C ARG A 236 28.49 11.24 16.55
N ASP A 237 28.86 10.31 17.44
CA ASP A 237 29.74 9.19 17.12
C ASP A 237 28.96 7.95 16.66
N GLY A 238 29.66 7.05 15.96
CA GLY A 238 29.12 5.75 15.54
C GLY A 238 27.92 5.90 14.60
N LEU A 239 26.82 5.22 14.94
CA LEU A 239 25.57 5.18 14.17
C LEU A 239 24.58 6.28 14.55
N LEU A 240 24.97 7.23 15.41
CA LEU A 240 24.13 8.39 15.70
C LEU A 240 24.06 9.29 14.45
N ARG A 241 22.88 9.81 14.16
CA ARG A 241 22.66 10.70 13.02
C ARG A 241 23.57 11.92 13.06
N ARG A 242 24.21 12.20 11.92
CA ARG A 242 25.18 13.29 11.76
C ARG A 242 24.49 14.58 11.32
N ALA A 243 25.13 15.69 11.61
CA ALA A 243 24.71 16.99 11.08
C ALA A 243 25.45 17.27 9.77
N GLY A 244 24.72 17.70 8.74
CA GLY A 244 25.28 18.27 7.52
C GLY A 244 25.23 19.79 7.54
N ARG A 245 25.42 20.42 6.37
CA ARG A 245 25.42 21.87 6.22
C ARG A 245 24.22 22.36 5.42
N TYR A 246 23.68 23.50 5.80
CA TYR A 246 22.68 24.25 5.07
C TYR A 246 23.22 25.60 4.63
N ARG A 247 22.86 26.06 3.43
CA ARG A 247 23.24 27.40 2.94
C ARG A 247 22.18 27.97 1.99
N GLU A 248 21.87 29.24 2.19
CA GLU A 248 21.03 30.04 1.28
C GLU A 248 21.88 30.96 0.39
N THR A 249 21.38 31.23 -0.81
CA THR A 249 21.78 32.36 -1.65
C THR A 249 20.54 33.15 -2.08
N GLY A 250 20.71 34.44 -2.38
CA GLY A 250 19.59 35.33 -2.71
C GLY A 250 18.76 35.72 -1.48
N SER A 251 17.50 36.09 -1.71
CA SER A 251 16.59 36.59 -0.68
C SER A 251 15.66 35.49 -0.15
N TRP A 252 15.86 35.10 1.10
CA TRP A 252 15.01 34.16 1.84
C TRP A 252 14.43 34.82 3.10
N SER A 253 13.23 34.39 3.49
CA SER A 253 12.55 34.83 4.71
C SER A 253 11.98 33.63 5.47
N ALA A 254 11.52 33.83 6.70
CA ALA A 254 10.90 32.77 7.49
C ALA A 254 9.52 32.38 6.90
N ALA A 255 9.23 31.08 6.89
CA ALA A 255 7.93 30.49 6.49
C ALA A 255 7.14 29.94 7.71
N GLY A 256 7.59 30.25 8.93
CA GLY A 256 7.03 29.75 10.20
C GLY A 256 7.65 28.43 10.63
N GLU A 257 6.94 27.65 11.46
CA GLU A 257 7.44 26.37 11.99
C GLU A 257 7.88 25.39 10.90
N GLY A 258 8.94 24.64 11.18
CA GLY A 258 9.55 23.61 10.36
C GLY A 258 10.19 22.50 11.20
N PHE A 259 10.90 21.60 10.54
CA PHE A 259 11.65 20.53 11.17
C PHE A 259 12.85 21.08 11.96
N ALA A 260 13.21 20.40 13.06
CA ALA A 260 14.55 20.52 13.65
C ALA A 260 15.02 19.20 14.26
N ASP A 261 16.30 18.89 14.05
CA ASP A 261 17.03 17.83 14.77
C ASP A 261 17.40 18.29 16.20
N ALA A 262 16.42 18.74 16.98
CA ALA A 262 16.60 19.48 18.23
C ALA A 262 17.03 18.63 19.44
N LYS A 263 16.77 17.31 19.46
CA LYS A 263 17.03 16.45 20.62
C LYS A 263 17.78 15.20 20.24
N ARG A 264 18.79 14.78 21.03
CA ARG A 264 19.51 13.51 20.80
C ARG A 264 18.57 12.31 20.70
N GLU A 265 17.60 12.23 21.60
CA GLU A 265 16.55 11.22 21.70
C GLU A 265 15.21 11.94 21.85
N TYR A 266 14.18 11.41 21.20
CA TYR A 266 12.85 12.01 21.19
C TYR A 266 11.89 11.17 22.04
N ALA A 267 11.01 11.84 22.77
CA ALA A 267 9.87 11.17 23.40
C ALA A 267 8.85 10.77 22.33
N VAL A 268 7.99 9.81 22.64
CA VAL A 268 6.94 9.38 21.69
C VAL A 268 5.97 10.51 21.35
N ASP A 269 5.77 11.51 22.21
CA ASP A 269 4.85 12.62 21.94
C ASP A 269 5.55 13.84 21.33
N ASP A 270 6.85 13.75 21.06
CA ASP A 270 7.57 14.81 20.37
C ASP A 270 7.19 14.85 18.88
N ASN A 271 7.03 16.07 18.36
CA ASN A 271 6.92 16.33 16.92
C ASN A 271 8.10 17.19 16.45
N PRO A 272 9.10 16.62 15.76
CA PRO A 272 10.24 17.38 15.24
C PRO A 272 9.86 18.50 14.27
N PHE A 273 8.72 18.40 13.58
CA PHE A 273 8.22 19.38 12.60
C PHE A 273 7.59 20.63 13.23
N THR A 274 7.58 20.73 14.56
CA THR A 274 7.17 21.92 15.30
C THR A 274 8.31 22.48 16.16
N MET A 275 9.56 22.03 15.94
CA MET A 275 10.72 22.41 16.75
C MET A 275 11.69 23.36 16.06
N GLY A 276 11.55 23.54 14.74
CA GLY A 276 12.40 24.41 13.92
C GLY A 276 11.61 25.41 13.11
N THR A 277 12.24 25.90 12.04
CA THR A 277 11.75 26.98 11.19
C THR A 277 11.95 26.64 9.73
N ALA A 278 10.89 26.78 8.93
CA ALA A 278 10.98 26.69 7.49
C ALA A 278 11.36 28.05 6.87
N ARG A 279 11.88 28.00 5.65
CA ARG A 279 12.37 29.15 4.87
C ARG A 279 11.56 29.29 3.58
N GLN A 280 11.40 30.51 3.06
CA GLN A 280 10.71 30.75 1.79
C GLN A 280 11.38 31.82 0.92
N ALA A 281 11.24 31.65 -0.39
CA ALA A 281 11.65 32.61 -1.41
C ALA A 281 10.56 32.74 -2.49
N ALA A 282 10.42 33.93 -3.07
CA ALA A 282 9.52 34.14 -4.19
C ALA A 282 10.05 33.41 -5.43
N ALA A 283 9.16 32.67 -6.11
CA ALA A 283 9.48 32.05 -7.38
C ALA A 283 9.67 33.10 -8.47
N VAL A 284 10.57 32.83 -9.40
CA VAL A 284 10.81 33.68 -10.57
C VAL A 284 10.27 33.02 -11.83
N GLY A 285 9.59 33.79 -12.67
CA GLY A 285 9.06 33.32 -13.97
C GLY A 285 10.12 33.12 -15.05
N SER A 286 11.40 32.97 -14.67
CA SER A 286 12.53 32.73 -15.57
C SER A 286 13.18 31.39 -15.25
N ASN A 287 13.92 30.82 -16.19
CA ASN A 287 14.72 29.60 -15.97
C ASN A 287 16.09 29.88 -15.31
N VAL A 288 16.35 31.12 -14.90
CA VAL A 288 17.57 31.50 -14.20
C VAL A 288 17.21 31.77 -12.74
N PRO A 289 17.69 30.94 -11.79
CA PRO A 289 17.37 31.13 -10.39
C PRO A 289 18.07 32.37 -9.82
N THR A 290 17.38 33.07 -8.92
CA THR A 290 17.91 34.23 -8.18
C THR A 290 18.11 33.95 -6.70
N ALA A 291 17.57 32.82 -6.20
CA ALA A 291 17.76 32.34 -4.85
C ALA A 291 17.83 30.81 -4.84
N THR A 292 18.69 30.25 -3.98
CA THR A 292 18.80 28.81 -3.76
C THR A 292 18.94 28.47 -2.29
N ALA A 293 18.50 27.27 -1.91
CA ALA A 293 18.75 26.65 -0.62
C ALA A 293 19.44 25.30 -0.85
N ARG A 294 20.60 25.08 -0.23
CA ARG A 294 21.45 23.90 -0.45
C ARG A 294 21.73 23.15 0.84
N TRP A 295 21.53 21.84 0.79
CA TRP A 295 21.84 20.87 1.83
C TRP A 295 23.04 20.02 1.41
N THR A 296 24.14 20.08 2.16
CA THR A 296 25.37 19.33 1.89
C THR A 296 25.65 18.35 3.03
N PRO A 297 25.39 17.05 2.86
CA PRO A 297 25.73 16.06 3.86
C PRO A 297 27.25 15.87 3.95
N ASP A 298 27.73 15.48 5.13
CA ASP A 298 29.06 14.86 5.29
C ASP A 298 28.86 13.34 5.40
N ILE A 299 28.91 12.68 4.24
CA ILE A 299 28.60 11.26 4.12
C ILE A 299 29.70 10.44 4.80
N PRO A 300 29.37 9.60 5.78
CA PRO A 300 30.37 8.86 6.57
C PRO A 300 31.12 7.81 5.76
N GLU A 301 30.42 7.15 4.86
CA GLU A 301 30.93 6.06 4.05
C GLU A 301 30.17 5.97 2.73
N ARG A 302 30.85 5.50 1.68
CA ARG A 302 30.24 5.26 0.39
C ARG A 302 29.08 4.28 0.53
N GLY A 303 27.94 4.59 -0.07
CA GLY A 303 26.78 3.71 -0.02
C GLY A 303 25.55 4.32 -0.68
N ARG A 304 24.47 3.56 -0.65
CA ARG A 304 23.16 4.04 -1.08
C ARG A 304 22.44 4.70 0.10
N TYR A 305 21.94 5.91 -0.12
CA TYR A 305 21.21 6.71 0.87
C TYR A 305 19.90 7.18 0.23
N ALA A 306 18.78 6.92 0.90
CA ALA A 306 17.53 7.57 0.58
C ALA A 306 17.64 9.07 0.87
N VAL A 307 17.16 9.89 -0.04
CA VAL A 307 17.12 11.35 0.08
C VAL A 307 15.69 11.76 0.29
N TYR A 308 15.44 12.42 1.42
CA TYR A 308 14.17 13.02 1.76
C TYR A 308 14.34 14.53 1.93
N VAL A 309 13.37 15.29 1.46
CA VAL A 309 13.26 16.73 1.71
C VAL A 309 11.99 17.02 2.51
N SER A 310 12.03 18.04 3.35
CA SER A 310 10.83 18.65 3.93
C SER A 310 10.68 20.08 3.46
N TYR A 311 9.44 20.55 3.55
CA TYR A 311 9.04 21.90 3.17
C TYR A 311 7.72 22.23 3.86
N LYS A 312 7.29 23.48 3.74
CA LYS A 312 6.02 23.94 4.30
C LYS A 312 5.06 24.35 3.21
N THR A 313 3.85 23.80 3.26
CA THR A 313 2.76 24.28 2.42
C THR A 313 2.21 25.59 3.00
N VAL A 314 2.37 26.67 2.24
CA VAL A 314 1.82 28.01 2.50
C VAL A 314 0.85 28.44 1.39
N PRO A 315 -0.05 29.40 1.62
CA PRO A 315 -0.80 30.03 0.55
C PRO A 315 0.13 30.56 -0.55
N GLY A 316 -0.10 30.18 -1.81
CA GLY A 316 0.79 30.53 -2.93
C GLY A 316 1.99 29.60 -3.11
N SER A 317 2.05 28.45 -2.43
CA SER A 317 3.08 27.43 -2.70
C SER A 317 3.05 27.00 -4.15
N THR A 318 4.23 26.89 -4.76
CA THR A 318 4.34 26.44 -6.15
C THR A 318 3.91 24.99 -6.33
N GLY A 319 3.33 24.68 -7.48
CA GLY A 319 3.05 23.31 -7.90
C GLY A 319 4.23 22.58 -8.53
N ALA A 320 5.41 23.21 -8.63
CA ALA A 320 6.55 22.69 -9.38
C ALA A 320 7.92 23.16 -8.82
N ALA A 321 8.15 23.06 -7.51
CA ALA A 321 9.44 23.38 -6.91
C ALA A 321 10.56 22.50 -7.49
N HIS A 322 11.68 23.11 -7.87
CA HIS A 322 12.78 22.41 -8.55
C HIS A 322 13.86 21.98 -7.57
N TYR A 323 14.09 20.67 -7.46
CA TYR A 323 15.14 20.08 -6.62
C TYR A 323 16.18 19.39 -7.49
N THR A 324 17.46 19.65 -7.23
CA THR A 324 18.59 18.94 -7.85
C THR A 324 19.32 18.13 -6.79
N VAL A 325 19.47 16.82 -7.01
CA VAL A 325 20.26 15.91 -6.18
C VAL A 325 21.57 15.60 -6.91
N ARG A 326 22.71 16.02 -6.36
CA ARG A 326 24.03 15.59 -6.82
C ARG A 326 24.49 14.36 -6.04
N HIS A 327 24.82 13.30 -6.77
CA HIS A 327 25.25 12.00 -6.24
C HIS A 327 26.39 11.43 -7.11
N LEU A 328 26.93 10.25 -6.79
CA LEU A 328 28.08 9.64 -7.49
C LEU A 328 27.80 9.44 -9.00
N GLY A 329 26.54 9.25 -9.36
CA GLY A 329 26.07 9.06 -10.75
C GLY A 329 25.84 10.36 -11.54
N GLY A 330 26.11 11.54 -10.96
CA GLY A 330 25.85 12.83 -11.58
C GLY A 330 24.76 13.61 -10.85
N THR A 331 23.81 14.18 -11.59
CA THR A 331 22.69 14.96 -11.04
C THR A 331 21.36 14.36 -11.47
N THR A 332 20.42 14.28 -10.53
CA THR A 332 19.02 13.93 -10.80
C THR A 332 18.13 15.08 -10.34
N GLU A 333 17.22 15.53 -11.21
CA GLU A 333 16.35 16.67 -10.99
C GLU A 333 14.90 16.24 -10.73
N PHE A 334 14.19 16.97 -9.87
CA PHE A 334 12.82 16.70 -9.46
C PHE A 334 11.96 17.95 -9.48
N SER A 335 10.69 17.79 -9.84
CA SER A 335 9.63 18.77 -9.66
C SER A 335 8.69 18.27 -8.56
N VAL A 336 8.54 19.05 -7.50
CA VAL A 336 7.72 18.75 -6.33
C VAL A 336 6.57 19.76 -6.22
N ASP A 337 5.35 19.27 -6.09
CA ASP A 337 4.17 20.09 -5.83
C ASP A 337 4.07 20.41 -4.33
N GLN A 338 4.52 21.61 -3.94
CA GLN A 338 4.55 22.03 -2.54
C GLN A 338 3.19 22.44 -1.97
N ARG A 339 2.12 22.37 -2.78
CA ARG A 339 0.74 22.56 -2.31
C ARG A 339 0.23 21.40 -1.48
N VAL A 340 0.92 20.27 -1.50
CA VAL A 340 0.63 19.05 -0.74
C VAL A 340 1.89 18.51 -0.08
N GLY A 341 1.76 17.65 0.93
CA GLY A 341 2.90 16.94 1.55
C GLY A 341 3.80 17.78 2.47
N GLY A 342 3.45 19.05 2.78
CA GLY A 342 4.25 19.88 3.69
C GLY A 342 4.28 19.37 5.14
N GLY A 343 5.33 19.69 5.89
CA GLY A 343 5.47 19.32 7.30
C GLY A 343 5.65 17.82 7.55
N THR A 344 6.28 17.12 6.61
CA THR A 344 6.70 15.72 6.71
C THR A 344 7.90 15.45 5.78
N TRP A 345 8.43 14.23 5.78
CA TRP A 345 9.47 13.78 4.87
C TRP A 345 8.90 13.38 3.50
N THR A 346 9.38 14.02 2.43
CA THR A 346 9.08 13.70 1.03
C THR A 346 10.29 13.02 0.38
N TYR A 347 10.12 11.77 -0.07
CA TYR A 347 11.17 10.97 -0.67
C TYR A 347 11.43 11.39 -2.12
N LEU A 348 12.69 11.68 -2.47
CA LEU A 348 13.09 11.98 -3.85
C LEU A 348 13.65 10.75 -4.57
N GLY A 349 14.35 9.89 -3.85
CA GLY A 349 15.02 8.73 -4.44
C GLY A 349 16.10 8.16 -3.54
N THR A 350 16.70 7.05 -3.96
CA THR A 350 17.83 6.43 -3.26
C THR A 350 19.03 6.40 -4.19
N PHE A 351 20.06 7.15 -3.85
CA PHE A 351 21.23 7.39 -4.69
C PHE A 351 22.50 6.88 -4.03
N GLU A 352 23.50 6.56 -4.84
CA GLU A 352 24.84 6.24 -4.36
C GLU A 352 25.65 7.52 -4.14
N PHE A 353 26.23 7.67 -2.96
CA PHE A 353 27.12 8.77 -2.58
C PHE A 353 28.49 8.22 -2.23
N ASP A 354 29.56 8.98 -2.51
CA ASP A 354 30.87 8.73 -1.92
C ASP A 354 30.95 9.31 -0.50
N ALA A 355 31.97 8.91 0.27
CA ALA A 355 32.26 9.54 1.55
C ALA A 355 32.65 11.03 1.37
N GLY A 356 32.32 11.86 2.36
CA GLY A 356 32.60 13.29 2.35
C GLY A 356 31.43 14.14 1.84
N THR A 357 31.76 15.30 1.26
CA THR A 357 30.78 16.38 1.05
C THR A 357 30.54 16.74 -0.42
N ASP A 358 30.84 15.83 -1.34
CA ASP A 358 30.70 16.06 -2.78
C ASP A 358 29.24 15.96 -3.26
N GLY A 359 28.41 15.20 -2.53
CA GLY A 359 26.98 15.14 -2.77
C GLY A 359 26.22 16.28 -2.10
N TRP A 360 25.08 16.66 -2.66
CA TRP A 360 24.19 17.69 -2.09
C TRP A 360 22.79 17.63 -2.70
N VAL A 361 21.85 18.30 -2.04
CA VAL A 361 20.52 18.64 -2.58
C VAL A 361 20.43 20.15 -2.66
N GLU A 362 19.85 20.68 -3.74
CA GLU A 362 19.59 22.11 -3.91
C GLU A 362 18.15 22.33 -4.36
N LEU A 363 17.45 23.24 -3.70
CA LEU A 363 16.20 23.83 -4.14
C LEU A 363 16.50 25.20 -4.73
N ASP A 364 15.96 25.48 -5.91
CA ASP A 364 16.02 26.81 -6.50
C ASP A 364 14.62 27.43 -6.64
N ASN A 365 14.59 28.76 -6.79
CA ASN A 365 13.34 29.51 -6.95
C ASN A 365 12.93 29.73 -8.42
N ALA A 366 13.59 29.06 -9.38
CA ALA A 366 13.17 29.09 -10.77
C ALA A 366 12.09 28.04 -11.06
N VAL A 367 11.43 28.18 -12.19
CA VAL A 367 10.45 27.21 -12.67
C VAL A 367 11.19 26.15 -13.50
N PRO A 368 10.97 24.83 -13.25
CA PRO A 368 11.60 23.78 -14.04
C PRO A 368 11.32 23.92 -15.53
N ALA A 369 12.27 23.48 -16.37
CA ALA A 369 12.07 23.44 -17.81
C ALA A 369 10.79 22.64 -18.18
N GLY A 370 9.86 23.29 -18.88
CA GLY A 370 8.60 22.68 -19.32
C GLY A 370 7.40 22.87 -18.38
N ALA A 371 7.55 23.55 -17.24
CA ALA A 371 6.44 24.02 -16.41
C ALA A 371 6.00 25.44 -16.81
N GLN A 372 4.73 25.79 -16.54
CA GLN A 372 4.21 27.14 -16.79
C GLN A 372 4.63 28.06 -15.62
N PRO A 373 5.15 29.26 -15.88
CA PRO A 373 5.55 30.16 -14.81
C PRO A 373 4.32 30.70 -14.06
N GLY A 374 4.19 30.33 -12.78
CA GLY A 374 3.28 31.00 -11.86
C GLY A 374 3.88 32.33 -11.42
N SER A 375 3.29 33.46 -11.80
CA SER A 375 3.73 34.76 -11.28
C SER A 375 3.33 34.87 -9.80
N GLY A 376 4.31 35.06 -8.91
CA GLY A 376 4.03 35.26 -7.48
C GLY A 376 3.91 33.96 -6.65
N ASP A 377 4.23 32.80 -7.25
CA ASP A 377 4.38 31.56 -6.50
C ASP A 377 5.54 31.65 -5.49
N THR A 378 5.51 30.80 -4.46
CA THR A 378 6.54 30.72 -3.42
C THR A 378 7.11 29.31 -3.37
N VAL A 379 8.45 29.23 -3.27
CA VAL A 379 9.14 27.99 -2.89
C VAL A 379 9.45 28.01 -1.41
N THR A 380 9.32 26.87 -0.74
CA THR A 380 9.68 26.71 0.68
C THR A 380 10.72 25.62 0.88
N ALA A 381 11.60 25.82 1.85
CA ALA A 381 12.71 24.93 2.20
C ALA A 381 12.67 24.66 3.72
N ASP A 382 13.15 23.50 4.14
CA ASP A 382 13.25 23.10 5.55
C ASP A 382 14.41 22.07 5.68
N GLY A 383 14.23 20.94 6.37
CA GLY A 383 15.24 19.89 6.50
C GLY A 383 15.43 19.00 5.27
N CYS A 384 16.64 18.43 5.14
CA CYS A 384 16.97 17.38 4.19
C CYS A 384 17.68 16.22 4.90
N LYS A 385 17.21 14.99 4.64
CA LYS A 385 17.65 13.77 5.30
C LYS A 385 18.24 12.79 4.29
N PHE A 386 19.42 12.28 4.60
CA PHE A 386 20.16 11.28 3.82
C PHE A 386 20.34 10.01 4.64
N GLY A 387 19.79 8.89 4.19
CA GLY A 387 19.86 7.62 4.91
C GLY A 387 18.66 7.36 5.83
N GLY A 388 18.50 6.13 6.31
CA GLY A 388 17.41 5.70 7.20
C GLY A 388 17.73 5.86 8.69
N GLY A 389 18.98 5.58 9.06
CA GLY A 389 19.48 5.76 10.41
C GLY A 389 19.03 4.71 11.42
N MET A 390 19.41 4.94 12.67
CA MET A 390 18.97 4.16 13.83
C MET A 390 17.69 4.72 14.45
N GLY A 391 16.97 3.88 15.20
CA GLY A 391 15.83 4.29 16.00
C GLY A 391 16.17 5.42 16.97
N ARG A 392 15.26 6.40 17.10
CA ARG A 392 15.51 7.66 17.84
C ARG A 392 14.40 8.07 18.80
N ILE A 393 13.32 7.28 18.86
CA ILE A 393 12.21 7.49 19.78
C ILE A 393 12.45 6.61 21.01
N ALA A 394 12.64 7.23 22.17
CA ALA A 394 12.91 6.54 23.42
C ALA A 394 11.61 6.08 24.10
N ARG A 395 11.64 4.85 24.64
CA ARG A 395 10.58 4.28 25.49
C ARG A 395 11.19 3.58 26.69
N GLY A 396 10.57 3.76 27.86
CA GLY A 396 11.13 3.26 29.12
C GLY A 396 12.55 3.77 29.41
N GLY A 397 12.89 4.97 28.96
CA GLY A 397 14.23 5.56 29.13
C GLY A 397 15.32 4.98 28.21
N GLN A 398 14.95 4.20 27.17
CA GLN A 398 15.91 3.60 26.24
C GLN A 398 15.41 3.62 24.79
N LEU A 399 16.35 3.72 23.84
CA LEU A 399 16.11 3.47 22.43
C LEU A 399 15.98 1.96 22.15
N SER A 400 15.43 1.60 20.98
CA SER A 400 15.36 0.20 20.56
C SER A 400 16.72 -0.46 20.32
N GLY A 401 17.74 0.35 20.00
CA GLY A 401 19.07 -0.11 19.61
C GLY A 401 19.15 -0.70 18.19
N LEU A 402 18.08 -0.60 17.40
CA LEU A 402 17.99 -1.19 16.05
C LEU A 402 17.88 -0.11 14.96
N PRO A 403 18.16 -0.46 13.68
CA PRO A 403 17.89 0.43 12.55
C PRO A 403 16.42 0.84 12.47
N ALA A 404 16.13 2.08 12.10
CA ALA A 404 14.78 2.64 12.14
C ALA A 404 13.78 1.87 11.28
N TYR A 405 14.22 1.28 10.16
CA TYR A 405 13.35 0.47 9.29
C TYR A 405 12.77 -0.77 10.00
N THR A 406 13.44 -1.27 11.05
CA THR A 406 13.00 -2.44 11.81
C THR A 406 11.92 -2.11 12.85
N GLU A 407 11.74 -0.83 13.16
CA GLU A 407 10.83 -0.37 14.20
C GLU A 407 9.37 -0.34 13.71
N ALA A 408 8.46 -0.42 14.67
CA ALA A 408 7.04 -0.22 14.43
C ALA A 408 6.75 1.16 13.83
N SER A 409 5.66 1.26 13.07
CA SER A 409 5.25 2.49 12.39
C SER A 409 5.04 3.67 13.30
N LEU A 410 4.64 3.43 14.56
CA LEU A 410 4.48 4.46 15.57
C LEU A 410 5.72 5.37 15.65
N TYR A 411 6.92 4.79 15.68
CA TYR A 411 8.14 5.57 15.89
C TYR A 411 8.56 6.34 14.64
N TRP A 412 8.47 5.71 13.47
CA TRP A 412 8.74 6.39 12.20
C TRP A 412 7.77 7.53 11.95
N THR A 413 6.46 7.30 12.15
CA THR A 413 5.46 8.32 11.87
C THR A 413 5.62 9.54 12.79
N ARG A 414 6.10 9.37 14.03
CA ARG A 414 6.52 10.50 14.89
C ARG A 414 7.69 11.26 14.32
N TRP A 415 8.72 10.55 13.87
CA TRP A 415 9.84 11.17 13.18
C TRP A 415 9.43 11.87 11.88
N ALA A 416 8.34 11.44 11.26
CA ALA A 416 7.74 12.02 10.07
C ALA A 416 6.62 13.05 10.36
N GLY A 417 6.47 13.48 11.62
CA GLY A 417 5.61 14.62 11.98
C GLY A 417 4.13 14.31 12.19
N ILE A 418 3.75 13.06 12.44
CA ILE A 418 2.36 12.74 12.82
C ILE A 418 2.04 13.27 14.23
N ASP A 419 0.91 13.95 14.34
CA ASP A 419 0.38 14.41 15.63
C ASP A 419 -0.03 13.23 16.54
N ALA A 420 0.21 13.36 17.84
CA ALA A 420 -0.09 12.34 18.84
C ALA A 420 -1.56 11.92 18.88
N SER A 421 -2.47 12.88 18.72
CA SER A 421 -3.93 12.69 18.77
C SER A 421 -4.46 11.65 17.78
N TYR A 422 -3.76 11.40 16.66
CA TYR A 422 -4.13 10.39 15.69
C TYR A 422 -3.98 8.95 16.19
N THR A 423 -3.17 8.75 17.23
CA THR A 423 -2.81 7.42 17.77
C THR A 423 -3.15 7.25 19.24
N GLU A 424 -3.46 8.34 19.95
CA GLU A 424 -3.73 8.33 21.41
C GLU A 424 -4.92 7.47 21.84
N LYS A 425 -5.91 7.26 20.97
CA LYS A 425 -7.11 6.47 21.30
C LYS A 425 -6.86 4.97 21.47
N TRP A 426 -5.65 4.48 21.19
CA TRP A 426 -5.28 3.08 21.33
C TRP A 426 -4.27 2.88 22.45
N ASP A 427 -4.46 1.82 23.22
CA ASP A 427 -3.60 1.49 24.35
C ASP A 427 -2.35 0.72 23.90
N GLY A 428 -1.20 1.16 24.40
CA GLY A 428 0.11 0.55 24.16
C GLY A 428 0.63 0.64 22.73
N ASP A 429 1.94 0.50 22.58
CA ASP A 429 2.60 0.70 21.29
C ASP A 429 2.24 -0.37 20.26
N TYR A 430 1.97 -1.58 20.73
CA TYR A 430 1.53 -2.68 19.89
C TYR A 430 0.27 -2.35 19.10
N THR A 431 -0.78 -1.86 19.79
CA THR A 431 -2.04 -1.52 19.12
C THR A 431 -1.88 -0.27 18.26
N LYS A 432 -1.09 0.71 18.73
CA LYS A 432 -0.79 1.94 17.98
C LYS A 432 -0.06 1.70 16.68
N ASP A 433 0.83 0.70 16.61
CA ASP A 433 1.51 0.30 15.36
C ASP A 433 0.50 -0.09 14.28
N LEU A 434 -0.28 -1.13 14.55
CA LEU A 434 -1.28 -1.66 13.61
C LEU A 434 -2.36 -0.64 13.26
N ALA A 435 -2.88 0.01 14.28
CA ALA A 435 -4.04 0.85 14.11
C ALA A 435 -3.66 2.22 13.52
N GLY A 436 -2.40 2.63 13.68
CA GLY A 436 -1.84 3.87 13.19
C GLY A 436 -1.67 3.93 11.67
N HIS A 437 -1.42 2.81 10.97
CA HIS A 437 -1.15 2.81 9.52
C HIS A 437 -2.24 3.52 8.69
N GLY A 438 -3.50 3.07 8.80
CA GLY A 438 -4.60 3.65 8.03
C GLY A 438 -4.93 5.09 8.46
N THR A 439 -4.70 5.41 9.74
CA THR A 439 -4.94 6.74 10.28
C THR A 439 -3.84 7.74 9.89
N TRP A 440 -2.59 7.32 9.78
CA TRP A 440 -1.51 8.09 9.15
C TRP A 440 -1.89 8.43 7.70
N ALA A 441 -2.33 7.45 6.91
CA ALA A 441 -2.75 7.71 5.53
C ALA A 441 -3.90 8.73 5.48
N THR A 442 -4.85 8.63 6.40
CA THR A 442 -5.97 9.59 6.53
C THR A 442 -5.49 11.00 6.88
N MET A 443 -4.56 11.15 7.81
CA MET A 443 -3.95 12.43 8.17
C MET A 443 -3.18 13.04 6.99
N MET A 444 -2.38 12.24 6.28
CA MET A 444 -1.68 12.66 5.07
C MET A 444 -2.64 13.15 3.97
N LYS A 445 -3.77 12.48 3.74
CA LYS A 445 -4.79 12.96 2.78
C LYS A 445 -5.52 14.20 3.26
N LYS A 446 -5.99 14.20 4.52
CA LYS A 446 -6.87 15.24 5.07
C LYS A 446 -6.13 16.54 5.35
N GLU A 447 -4.96 16.47 5.98
CA GLU A 447 -4.22 17.65 6.43
C GLU A 447 -3.10 18.05 5.49
N ARG A 448 -2.53 17.08 4.75
CA ARG A 448 -1.41 17.34 3.84
C ARG A 448 -1.80 17.21 2.36
N GLY A 449 -3.06 16.94 2.05
CA GLY A 449 -3.57 16.90 0.67
C GLY A 449 -2.98 15.76 -0.18
N VAL A 450 -2.32 14.77 0.41
CA VAL A 450 -1.68 13.69 -0.36
C VAL A 450 -2.74 12.81 -1.03
N PRO A 451 -2.69 12.64 -2.37
CA PRO A 451 -3.79 12.03 -3.10
C PRO A 451 -3.64 10.51 -3.23
N PHE A 452 -3.82 9.76 -2.14
CA PHE A 452 -3.75 8.30 -2.23
C PHE A 452 -4.84 7.70 -3.13
N ASP A 453 -4.42 6.96 -4.16
CA ASP A 453 -5.28 6.16 -5.04
C ASP A 453 -5.78 4.91 -4.32
N LEU A 454 -4.90 4.27 -3.53
CA LEU A 454 -5.18 3.06 -2.74
C LEU A 454 -4.22 2.93 -1.56
N THR A 455 -4.54 1.98 -0.68
CA THR A 455 -3.70 1.59 0.46
C THR A 455 -3.55 0.07 0.54
N LEU A 456 -2.35 -0.44 0.83
CA LEU A 456 -2.05 -1.87 0.92
C LEU A 456 -1.22 -2.19 2.17
N ALA A 457 -1.75 -3.08 3.00
CA ALA A 457 -1.02 -3.74 4.07
C ALA A 457 -0.60 -5.14 3.63
N VAL A 458 0.70 -5.45 3.72
CA VAL A 458 1.26 -6.75 3.37
C VAL A 458 1.67 -7.51 4.62
N HIS A 459 0.98 -8.61 4.88
CA HIS A 459 1.10 -9.44 6.08
C HIS A 459 1.40 -10.91 5.72
N SER A 460 1.74 -11.69 6.75
CA SER A 460 1.73 -13.15 6.69
C SER A 460 0.97 -13.72 7.89
N ASP A 461 0.17 -14.77 7.67
CA ASP A 461 -0.77 -15.26 8.67
C ASP A 461 -0.11 -16.29 9.62
N ALA A 462 -0.79 -16.59 10.73
CA ALA A 462 -0.36 -17.51 11.78
C ALA A 462 -1.04 -18.90 11.72
N GLY A 463 -1.65 -19.28 10.60
CA GLY A 463 -2.24 -20.62 10.42
C GLY A 463 -1.19 -21.74 10.44
N ALA A 464 -1.56 -22.93 10.94
CA ALA A 464 -0.69 -24.09 10.88
C ALA A 464 -1.50 -25.35 10.64
N THR A 465 -0.94 -26.28 9.89
CA THR A 465 -1.53 -27.60 9.65
C THR A 465 -0.61 -28.68 10.19
N GLN A 466 -1.18 -29.79 10.66
CA GLN A 466 -0.38 -30.92 11.17
C GLN A 466 0.16 -31.82 10.05
N ASN A 467 -0.47 -31.75 8.88
CA ASN A 467 0.01 -32.36 7.65
C ASN A 467 0.77 -31.30 6.83
N ASP A 468 1.64 -31.70 5.90
CA ASP A 468 2.39 -30.80 5.01
C ASP A 468 1.48 -30.04 4.00
N SER A 469 0.21 -29.78 4.32
CA SER A 469 -0.71 -29.04 3.47
C SER A 469 -0.48 -27.53 3.53
N ILE A 470 -0.82 -26.85 2.44
CA ILE A 470 -0.69 -25.40 2.31
C ILE A 470 -1.83 -24.68 3.01
N VAL A 471 -1.49 -23.72 3.87
CA VAL A 471 -2.47 -22.77 4.44
C VAL A 471 -2.86 -21.76 3.37
N GLY A 472 -1.89 -21.10 2.74
CA GLY A 472 -2.09 -20.27 1.56
C GLY A 472 -2.56 -18.84 1.85
N THR A 473 -3.21 -18.21 0.87
CA THR A 473 -3.38 -16.75 0.81
C THR A 473 -4.78 -16.29 1.23
N LEU A 474 -4.87 -15.39 2.21
CA LEU A 474 -6.11 -14.73 2.67
C LEU A 474 -6.08 -13.24 2.29
N ALA A 475 -7.23 -12.67 1.92
CA ALA A 475 -7.34 -11.23 1.68
C ALA A 475 -8.49 -10.63 2.49
N ILE A 476 -8.25 -9.45 3.06
CA ILE A 476 -9.17 -8.80 4.00
C ILE A 476 -9.47 -7.38 3.53
N TYR A 477 -10.75 -7.02 3.57
CA TYR A 477 -11.26 -5.68 3.29
C TYR A 477 -12.34 -5.32 4.31
N THR A 478 -12.76 -4.04 4.31
CA THR A 478 -13.85 -3.56 5.17
C THR A 478 -14.90 -2.83 4.33
N LEU A 479 -16.13 -3.35 4.27
CA LEU A 479 -17.24 -2.68 3.57
C LEU A 479 -17.82 -1.50 4.35
N LEU A 480 -17.83 -1.58 5.69
CA LEU A 480 -18.46 -0.60 6.55
C LEU A 480 -17.47 -0.03 7.57
N ASN A 481 -17.33 1.29 7.59
CA ASN A 481 -16.69 2.01 8.69
C ASN A 481 -17.75 2.88 9.36
N GLU A 482 -18.00 2.67 10.66
CA GLU A 482 -19.01 3.43 11.42
C GLU A 482 -20.38 3.46 10.71
N ASN A 483 -20.80 2.30 10.19
CA ASN A 483 -22.03 2.10 9.40
C ASN A 483 -22.06 2.82 8.03
N SER A 484 -20.98 3.48 7.61
CA SER A 484 -20.86 4.06 6.27
C SER A 484 -20.22 3.08 5.28
N SER A 485 -20.83 2.94 4.10
CA SER A 485 -20.28 2.21 2.94
C SER A 485 -19.46 3.10 2.01
N ARG A 486 -19.17 4.35 2.41
CA ARG A 486 -18.43 5.33 1.62
C ARG A 486 -17.06 5.64 2.21
N LEU A 487 -16.09 5.88 1.32
CA LEU A 487 -14.80 6.48 1.64
C LEU A 487 -14.98 7.99 1.91
N PRO A 488 -14.00 8.68 2.52
CA PRO A 488 -14.09 10.11 2.78
C PRO A 488 -14.32 10.99 1.54
N ASP A 489 -13.90 10.52 0.36
CA ASP A 489 -14.11 11.19 -0.93
C ASP A 489 -15.43 10.80 -1.62
N GLY A 490 -16.32 10.09 -0.94
CA GLY A 490 -17.65 9.70 -1.44
C GLY A 490 -17.67 8.43 -2.30
N ARG A 491 -16.51 7.89 -2.70
CA ARG A 491 -16.45 6.63 -3.45
C ARG A 491 -16.90 5.45 -2.59
N SER A 492 -17.35 4.36 -3.24
CA SER A 492 -17.81 3.15 -2.53
C SER A 492 -16.64 2.38 -1.90
N ARG A 493 -16.81 1.94 -0.65
CA ARG A 493 -15.86 1.01 0.00
C ARG A 493 -15.81 -0.37 -0.66
N ALA A 494 -16.80 -0.72 -1.50
CA ALA A 494 -16.75 -1.94 -2.31
C ALA A 494 -15.58 -1.97 -3.31
N LEU A 495 -14.95 -0.83 -3.60
CA LEU A 495 -13.68 -0.78 -4.33
C LEU A 495 -12.57 -1.58 -3.62
N ALA A 496 -12.54 -1.58 -2.29
CA ALA A 496 -11.58 -2.37 -1.51
C ALA A 496 -11.79 -3.89 -1.71
N ARG A 497 -13.04 -4.32 -1.86
CA ARG A 497 -13.36 -5.71 -2.22
C ARG A 497 -12.83 -6.04 -3.61
N SER A 498 -13.11 -5.18 -4.60
CA SER A 498 -12.64 -5.36 -5.98
C SER A 498 -11.11 -5.47 -6.06
N MET A 499 -10.41 -4.57 -5.37
CA MET A 499 -8.95 -4.62 -5.24
C MET A 499 -8.49 -5.94 -4.61
N SER A 500 -9.09 -6.34 -3.48
CA SER A 500 -8.72 -7.56 -2.76
C SER A 500 -8.89 -8.81 -3.59
N ASP A 501 -9.98 -8.88 -4.36
CA ASP A 501 -10.28 -10.01 -5.21
C ASP A 501 -9.30 -10.12 -6.38
N LEU A 502 -9.04 -9.02 -7.09
CA LEU A 502 -8.09 -9.01 -8.20
C LEU A 502 -6.66 -9.33 -7.74
N VAL A 503 -6.21 -8.76 -6.62
CA VAL A 503 -4.88 -9.01 -6.05
C VAL A 503 -4.74 -10.46 -5.59
N GLN A 504 -5.70 -10.99 -4.81
CA GLN A 504 -5.65 -12.37 -4.35
C GLN A 504 -5.74 -13.36 -5.53
N THR A 505 -6.60 -13.10 -6.51
CA THR A 505 -6.73 -13.95 -7.71
C THR A 505 -5.42 -14.01 -8.47
N GLN A 506 -4.80 -12.86 -8.74
CA GLN A 506 -3.52 -12.81 -9.44
C GLN A 506 -2.42 -13.55 -8.68
N LEU A 507 -2.34 -13.32 -7.36
CA LEU A 507 -1.35 -13.95 -6.49
C LEU A 507 -1.47 -15.47 -6.49
N VAL A 508 -2.68 -15.99 -6.25
CA VAL A 508 -2.91 -17.43 -6.23
C VAL A 508 -2.65 -18.08 -7.59
N GLN A 509 -3.10 -17.45 -8.69
CA GLN A 509 -2.87 -18.00 -10.04
C GLN A 509 -1.38 -18.09 -10.38
N ASP A 510 -0.60 -17.05 -10.05
CA ASP A 510 0.84 -17.05 -10.30
C ASP A 510 1.56 -18.10 -9.45
N ILE A 511 1.21 -18.22 -8.15
CA ILE A 511 1.81 -19.24 -7.28
C ILE A 511 1.49 -20.64 -7.80
N ARG A 512 0.23 -20.91 -8.18
CA ARG A 512 -0.17 -22.21 -8.71
C ARG A 512 0.53 -22.57 -10.01
N ALA A 513 0.76 -21.57 -10.87
CA ALA A 513 1.45 -21.79 -12.13
C ALA A 513 2.97 -21.95 -11.99
N GLY A 514 3.58 -21.29 -11.00
CA GLY A 514 5.04 -21.23 -10.87
C GLY A 514 5.65 -22.13 -9.78
N PHE A 515 4.89 -22.50 -8.75
CA PHE A 515 5.45 -23.08 -7.52
C PHE A 515 4.63 -24.25 -6.98
N GLU A 516 3.37 -24.01 -6.61
CA GLU A 516 2.55 -24.97 -5.85
C GLU A 516 1.14 -25.04 -6.44
N PRO A 517 0.86 -26.01 -7.33
CA PRO A 517 -0.44 -26.14 -8.01
C PRO A 517 -1.64 -26.22 -7.07
N GLU A 518 -1.45 -26.78 -5.87
CA GLU A 518 -2.48 -26.92 -4.85
C GLU A 518 -2.50 -25.74 -3.85
N TRP A 519 -1.87 -24.61 -4.20
CA TRP A 519 -1.82 -23.46 -3.29
C TRP A 519 -3.22 -23.00 -2.91
N SER A 520 -3.51 -23.01 -1.62
CA SER A 520 -4.83 -22.72 -1.08
C SER A 520 -5.23 -21.26 -1.32
N ARG A 521 -6.36 -21.06 -2.01
CA ARG A 521 -7.07 -19.78 -2.00
C ARG A 521 -7.96 -19.74 -0.77
N ARG A 522 -7.63 -18.87 0.19
CA ARG A 522 -8.48 -18.61 1.34
C ARG A 522 -9.48 -17.49 1.06
N GLU A 523 -10.24 -17.13 2.07
CA GLU A 523 -11.39 -16.24 1.98
C GLU A 523 -11.07 -14.82 1.50
N LEU A 524 -12.07 -14.16 0.92
CA LEU A 524 -12.17 -12.71 0.84
C LEU A 524 -12.94 -12.20 2.06
N TRP A 525 -12.25 -11.84 3.13
CA TRP A 525 -12.87 -11.48 4.39
C TRP A 525 -13.29 -10.01 4.46
N ASP A 526 -14.61 -9.79 4.58
CA ASP A 526 -15.15 -8.53 5.13
C ASP A 526 -15.00 -8.55 6.66
N ARG A 527 -13.95 -7.88 7.16
CA ARG A 527 -13.60 -7.76 8.60
C ARG A 527 -13.08 -6.36 8.90
N SER A 528 -13.56 -5.80 10.01
CA SER A 528 -13.28 -4.45 10.50
C SER A 528 -11.87 -4.30 11.13
N TYR A 529 -10.82 -4.68 10.41
CA TYR A 529 -9.43 -4.45 10.83
C TYR A 529 -9.00 -3.01 10.52
N SER A 530 -8.24 -2.40 11.43
CA SER A 530 -7.91 -0.96 11.33
C SER A 530 -7.25 -0.62 10.00
N GLU A 531 -6.29 -1.43 9.55
CA GLU A 531 -5.49 -1.22 8.34
C GLU A 531 -6.28 -1.29 7.03
N SER A 532 -7.50 -1.84 7.02
CA SER A 532 -8.41 -1.74 5.88
C SER A 532 -9.59 -0.80 6.14
N ARG A 533 -9.95 -0.57 7.41
CA ARG A 533 -11.10 0.23 7.81
C ARG A 533 -10.83 1.73 7.83
N THR A 534 -9.71 2.16 8.42
CA THR A 534 -9.43 3.57 8.73
C THR A 534 -8.72 4.31 7.60
N THR A 535 -8.55 3.67 6.44
CA THR A 535 -7.85 4.21 5.29
C THR A 535 -8.72 5.23 4.53
N PRO A 536 -8.11 6.24 3.89
CA PRO A 536 -8.83 7.30 3.18
C PRO A 536 -9.10 6.99 1.70
N ALA A 537 -8.67 5.83 1.25
CA ALA A 537 -8.78 5.29 -0.10
C ALA A 537 -9.09 3.77 0.00
N PRO A 538 -9.43 3.08 -1.10
CA PRO A 538 -9.62 1.63 -1.07
C PRO A 538 -8.43 0.94 -0.40
N GLY A 539 -8.70 0.17 0.65
CA GLY A 539 -7.68 -0.43 1.50
C GLY A 539 -7.87 -1.92 1.67
N MET A 540 -6.79 -2.68 1.58
CA MET A 540 -6.78 -4.12 1.82
C MET A 540 -5.61 -4.54 2.69
N ILE A 541 -5.79 -5.68 3.36
CA ILE A 541 -4.72 -6.46 3.95
C ILE A 541 -4.59 -7.73 3.11
N ILE A 542 -3.37 -8.08 2.69
CA ILE A 542 -3.06 -9.37 2.09
C ILE A 542 -2.23 -10.18 3.07
N GLU A 543 -2.73 -11.36 3.43
CA GLU A 543 -1.97 -12.39 4.11
C GLU A 543 -1.41 -13.32 3.04
N MET A 544 -0.16 -13.11 2.64
CA MET A 544 0.40 -13.75 1.44
C MET A 544 0.48 -15.27 1.56
N LEU A 545 0.84 -15.74 2.75
CA LEU A 545 1.10 -17.12 3.15
C LEU A 545 1.06 -17.20 4.68
N SER A 546 1.20 -18.39 5.26
CA SER A 546 1.39 -18.50 6.71
C SER A 546 2.83 -18.71 7.16
N HIS A 547 3.32 -17.81 8.03
CA HIS A 547 4.67 -17.87 8.59
C HIS A 547 4.84 -18.91 9.71
N GLN A 548 3.73 -19.48 10.22
CA GLN A 548 3.77 -20.58 11.21
C GLN A 548 3.66 -21.96 10.55
N ASN A 549 3.27 -22.02 9.27
CA ASN A 549 3.14 -23.27 8.55
C ASN A 549 4.44 -23.63 7.83
N PHE A 550 5.01 -24.79 8.15
CA PHE A 550 6.26 -25.23 7.55
C PHE A 550 6.14 -25.41 6.02
N ALA A 551 5.02 -25.94 5.53
CA ALA A 551 4.81 -26.17 4.09
C ALA A 551 4.79 -24.85 3.29
N ASP A 552 4.13 -23.81 3.81
CA ASP A 552 4.15 -22.46 3.22
C ASP A 552 5.57 -21.87 3.25
N MET A 553 6.29 -22.03 4.38
CA MET A 553 7.62 -21.47 4.57
C MET A 553 8.72 -22.17 3.75
N LYS A 554 8.50 -23.39 3.23
CA LYS A 554 9.38 -24.01 2.22
C LYS A 554 9.53 -23.10 0.99
N TYR A 555 8.44 -22.44 0.59
CA TYR A 555 8.44 -21.46 -0.50
C TYR A 555 8.81 -20.06 -0.01
N GLY A 556 8.30 -19.65 1.14
CA GLY A 556 8.50 -18.30 1.69
C GLY A 556 9.96 -17.86 1.89
N LEU A 557 10.86 -18.82 2.09
CA LEU A 557 12.30 -18.56 2.23
C LEU A 557 13.05 -18.45 0.90
N ASP A 558 12.42 -18.79 -0.23
CA ASP A 558 13.00 -18.68 -1.57
C ASP A 558 12.87 -17.24 -2.12
N PRO A 559 13.98 -16.55 -2.44
CA PRO A 559 13.93 -15.21 -3.03
C PRO A 559 13.20 -15.15 -4.38
N THR A 560 13.19 -16.23 -5.17
CA THR A 560 12.42 -16.30 -6.43
C THR A 560 10.92 -16.34 -6.16
N PHE A 561 10.49 -17.04 -5.10
CA PHE A 561 9.10 -16.99 -4.63
C PHE A 561 8.74 -15.59 -4.13
N ARG A 562 9.61 -14.94 -3.36
CA ARG A 562 9.38 -13.55 -2.90
C ARG A 562 9.19 -12.58 -4.06
N PHE A 563 10.06 -12.68 -5.07
CA PHE A 563 9.93 -11.88 -6.29
C PHE A 563 8.61 -12.15 -7.01
N ALA A 564 8.22 -13.42 -7.19
CA ALA A 564 6.99 -13.79 -7.87
C ALA A 564 5.74 -13.31 -7.12
N VAL A 565 5.70 -13.45 -5.80
CA VAL A 565 4.61 -12.96 -4.94
C VAL A 565 4.49 -11.43 -5.05
N SER A 566 5.59 -10.69 -4.91
CA SER A 566 5.59 -9.24 -5.04
C SER A 566 5.16 -8.79 -6.45
N ARG A 567 5.61 -9.50 -7.49
CA ARG A 567 5.21 -9.24 -8.89
C ARG A 567 3.71 -9.50 -9.09
N ALA A 568 3.17 -10.57 -8.53
CA ALA A 568 1.75 -10.90 -8.65
C ALA A 568 0.88 -9.86 -7.94
N ILE A 569 1.29 -9.37 -6.77
CA ILE A 569 0.62 -8.27 -6.07
C ILE A 569 0.64 -7.01 -6.94
N TYR A 570 1.79 -6.62 -7.49
CA TYR A 570 1.90 -5.50 -8.44
C TYR A 570 0.95 -5.64 -9.63
N LYS A 571 0.91 -6.80 -10.29
CA LYS A 571 0.00 -7.07 -11.42
C LYS A 571 -1.46 -6.90 -11.02
N GLY A 572 -1.85 -7.41 -9.85
CA GLY A 572 -3.21 -7.28 -9.33
C GLY A 572 -3.61 -5.82 -9.06
N LEU A 573 -2.70 -5.05 -8.44
CA LEU A 573 -2.91 -3.61 -8.19
C LEU A 573 -3.03 -2.82 -9.50
N LEU A 574 -2.17 -3.10 -10.49
CA LEU A 574 -2.22 -2.46 -11.80
C LEU A 574 -3.56 -2.71 -12.50
N LYS A 575 -4.03 -3.96 -12.48
CA LYS A 575 -5.31 -4.35 -13.09
C LYS A 575 -6.51 -3.76 -12.36
N PHE A 576 -6.45 -3.68 -11.02
CA PHE A 576 -7.44 -2.95 -10.24
C PHE A 576 -7.51 -1.47 -10.65
N MET A 577 -6.36 -0.77 -10.72
CA MET A 577 -6.34 0.63 -11.13
C MET A 577 -6.75 0.82 -12.60
N SER A 578 -6.37 -0.10 -13.48
CA SER A 578 -6.83 -0.11 -14.88
C SER A 578 -8.35 -0.15 -14.96
N ASN A 579 -8.99 -1.07 -14.21
CA ASN A 579 -10.45 -1.15 -14.14
C ASN A 579 -11.04 0.12 -13.51
N MET A 580 -10.47 0.59 -12.41
CA MET A 580 -10.94 1.77 -11.68
C MET A 580 -10.91 3.03 -12.54
N TYR A 581 -9.89 3.22 -13.37
CA TYR A 581 -9.71 4.41 -14.20
C TYR A 581 -10.14 4.22 -15.66
N GLU A 582 -10.56 3.01 -16.03
CA GLU A 582 -10.87 2.61 -17.41
C GLU A 582 -9.74 2.92 -18.40
N VAL A 583 -8.49 2.72 -17.97
CA VAL A 583 -7.29 2.95 -18.80
C VAL A 583 -6.60 1.62 -19.11
N PRO A 584 -6.18 1.36 -20.37
CA PRO A 584 -5.37 0.18 -20.71
C PRO A 584 -4.08 0.09 -19.90
N TYR A 585 -3.65 -1.14 -19.60
CA TYR A 585 -2.44 -1.39 -18.83
C TYR A 585 -1.39 -2.22 -19.58
N GLU A 586 -0.13 -2.06 -19.19
CA GLU A 586 1.02 -2.87 -19.59
C GLU A 586 1.86 -3.14 -18.33
N VAL A 587 2.09 -4.41 -18.03
CA VAL A 587 2.94 -4.81 -16.89
C VAL A 587 4.42 -4.58 -17.23
N GLN A 588 5.21 -4.16 -16.25
CA GLN A 588 6.65 -4.00 -16.41
C GLN A 588 7.31 -5.31 -16.90
N PRO A 589 8.12 -5.28 -17.98
CA PRO A 589 8.87 -6.45 -18.44
C PRO A 589 9.79 -7.02 -17.37
N LEU A 590 10.06 -8.32 -17.43
CA LEU A 590 11.06 -8.96 -16.58
C LEU A 590 12.48 -8.45 -16.91
N PRO A 591 13.41 -8.47 -15.94
CA PRO A 591 14.80 -8.11 -16.18
C PRO A 591 15.41 -8.90 -17.34
N VAL A 592 16.38 -8.29 -18.04
CA VAL A 592 17.11 -8.96 -19.10
C VAL A 592 17.81 -10.22 -18.59
N ARG A 593 17.98 -11.21 -19.47
CA ARG A 593 18.80 -12.39 -19.24
C ARG A 593 20.00 -12.41 -20.16
N THR A 594 20.96 -13.27 -19.86
CA THR A 594 22.19 -13.47 -20.66
C THR A 594 22.93 -12.17 -20.94
N PHE A 595 23.00 -11.27 -19.94
CA PHE A 595 23.78 -10.05 -20.06
C PHE A 595 25.26 -10.38 -20.23
N SER A 596 25.91 -9.76 -21.20
CA SER A 596 27.34 -9.91 -21.46
C SER A 596 27.94 -8.61 -21.96
N VAL A 597 29.21 -8.42 -21.62
CA VAL A 597 30.02 -7.29 -22.07
C VAL A 597 31.22 -7.86 -22.79
N ARG A 598 31.49 -7.35 -24.00
CA ARG A 598 32.70 -7.70 -24.76
C ARG A 598 33.30 -6.45 -25.39
N PHE A 599 34.61 -6.44 -25.61
CA PHE A 599 35.21 -5.40 -26.43
C PHE A 599 34.67 -5.47 -27.85
N ALA A 600 34.50 -4.32 -28.49
CA ALA A 600 34.19 -4.25 -29.90
C ALA A 600 35.32 -4.87 -30.73
N THR A 601 35.02 -5.35 -31.93
CA THR A 601 36.05 -5.82 -32.85
C THR A 601 36.54 -4.63 -33.68
N GLY A 602 37.83 -4.34 -33.61
CA GLY A 602 38.50 -3.32 -34.42
C GLY A 602 38.56 -3.72 -35.90
N ALA A 603 38.90 -2.76 -36.76
CA ALA A 603 39.01 -2.98 -38.20
C ALA A 603 40.07 -4.04 -38.59
N ASP A 604 41.05 -4.28 -37.71
CA ASP A 604 42.09 -5.29 -37.84
C ASP A 604 41.69 -6.68 -37.30
N GLY A 605 40.43 -6.84 -36.89
CA GLY A 605 39.90 -8.08 -36.31
C GLY A 605 40.27 -8.31 -34.84
N ARG A 606 41.00 -7.40 -34.19
CA ARG A 606 41.41 -7.51 -32.77
C ARG A 606 40.43 -6.79 -31.84
N PRO A 607 40.41 -7.10 -30.53
CA PRO A 607 39.57 -6.37 -29.58
C PRO A 607 39.96 -4.89 -29.45
N ASP A 608 39.03 -3.99 -29.75
CA ASP A 608 39.14 -2.57 -29.49
C ASP A 608 38.78 -2.30 -28.02
N ARG A 609 39.82 -2.09 -27.20
CA ARG A 609 39.67 -1.87 -25.75
C ARG A 609 39.04 -0.53 -25.39
N SER A 610 38.86 0.38 -26.36
CA SER A 610 38.20 1.67 -26.14
C SER A 610 36.68 1.58 -26.24
N ARG A 611 36.13 0.46 -26.75
CA ARG A 611 34.69 0.28 -26.99
C ARG A 611 34.19 -1.03 -26.40
N ALA A 612 33.14 -0.95 -25.59
CA ALA A 612 32.41 -2.12 -25.10
C ALA A 612 31.10 -2.30 -25.87
N VAL A 613 30.74 -3.53 -26.18
CA VAL A 613 29.44 -3.95 -26.71
C VAL A 613 28.70 -4.66 -25.58
N LEU A 614 27.56 -4.10 -25.20
CA LEU A 614 26.63 -4.71 -24.25
C LEU A 614 25.63 -5.57 -25.04
N GLN A 615 25.41 -6.81 -24.61
CA GLN A 615 24.44 -7.72 -25.23
C GLN A 615 23.59 -8.38 -24.17
N TRP A 616 22.30 -8.55 -24.46
CA TRP A 616 21.35 -9.19 -23.57
C TRP A 616 20.17 -9.76 -24.37
N ARG A 617 19.30 -10.53 -23.70
CA ARG A 617 18.04 -11.02 -24.25
C ARG A 617 16.89 -10.65 -23.33
N GLN A 618 15.71 -10.41 -23.89
CA GLN A 618 14.50 -10.28 -23.10
C GLN A 618 14.21 -11.60 -22.36
N THR A 619 13.67 -11.48 -21.15
CA THR A 619 13.08 -12.60 -20.40
C THR A 619 11.57 -12.59 -20.66
N PRO A 620 11.02 -13.59 -21.37
CA PRO A 620 9.57 -13.69 -21.55
C PRO A 620 8.86 -13.92 -20.22
N ASP A 621 7.72 -13.28 -20.03
CA ASP A 621 6.80 -13.58 -18.93
C ASP A 621 5.58 -14.34 -19.50
N PRO A 622 5.55 -15.68 -19.43
CA PRO A 622 4.46 -16.46 -20.01
C PRO A 622 3.12 -16.25 -19.27
N LEU A 623 3.15 -15.74 -18.04
CA LEU A 623 1.95 -15.46 -17.24
C LEU A 623 1.41 -14.05 -17.47
N GLU A 624 2.13 -13.20 -18.21
CA GLU A 624 1.73 -11.83 -18.46
C GLU A 624 2.14 -11.37 -19.87
N PRO A 625 1.30 -11.60 -20.89
CA PRO A 625 1.59 -11.25 -22.29
C PRO A 625 1.86 -9.76 -22.52
N THR A 626 1.32 -8.89 -21.66
CA THR A 626 1.54 -7.44 -21.75
C THR A 626 2.97 -7.02 -21.36
N ALA A 627 3.72 -7.88 -20.66
CA ALA A 627 5.06 -7.60 -20.15
C ALA A 627 6.17 -7.72 -21.22
N THR A 628 5.94 -7.12 -22.38
CA THR A 628 6.86 -7.15 -23.52
C THR A 628 7.76 -5.92 -23.56
N ALA A 629 9.08 -6.12 -23.56
CA ALA A 629 10.03 -5.02 -23.61
C ALA A 629 10.09 -4.38 -25.01
N LYS A 630 9.90 -3.05 -25.07
CA LYS A 630 10.15 -2.24 -26.28
C LYS A 630 11.60 -1.73 -26.36
N GLY A 631 12.29 -1.74 -25.22
CA GLY A 631 13.68 -1.30 -25.04
C GLY A 631 14.08 -1.46 -23.56
N PHE A 632 15.35 -1.22 -23.25
CA PHE A 632 15.88 -1.27 -21.88
C PHE A 632 16.60 0.04 -21.57
N ILE A 633 16.44 0.53 -20.33
CA ILE A 633 17.13 1.71 -19.83
C ILE A 633 18.43 1.21 -19.19
N LEU A 634 19.56 1.80 -19.59
CA LEU A 634 20.89 1.49 -19.05
C LEU A 634 21.24 2.41 -17.89
#